data_AF-A0AAV5APH3-F1
#
_entry.id   AF-A0AAV5APH3-F1
#
_cell.length_a   1.000
_cell.length_b   1.000
_cell.length_c   1.000
_cell.angle_alpha   90.00
_cell.angle_beta   90.00
_cell.angle_gamma   90.00
#
_symmetry.space_group_name_H-M   'P 1'
#
loop_
_entity.id
_entity.type
_entity.pdbx_description
1 polymer ?
#
loop_
_entity_poly.entity_id
_entity_poly.type
_entity_poly.pdbx_seq_one_letter_code
_entity_poly.pdbx_strand_id
1 'polypeptide(L)'
;MSAKDKIMDLREAKKRDIEAPHNVLAKSVEETRKFLPIYHHRDQLLGAMREHQVLTIVAETGSDNITHLPNAFRKPGYTKDGSKVGCTQPRRIAVDIARFRSEFRILISNATVDANEVADYFDGAPVVYIPGRRYSMDLHYIPQPTICMRQLRLSANDLIGFGASVCTRGPERDKAELTKQGRRMAEFPLDPMLSKAVFASEQHGTDELLFLCFPNLDRIFYRPKDKKLRADQARQNFVHPGGDHFTLLNLWE
;
A
#
# COMPACT_ATOMS: atom_id res chain seq x y z
N MET A 1 17.19 -28.58 -33.49
CA MET A 1 17.78 -28.13 -32.21
C MET A 1 16.79 -28.39 -31.10
N SER A 2 17.19 -29.16 -30.10
CA SER A 2 16.37 -29.51 -28.94
C SER A 2 16.16 -28.28 -28.05
N ALA A 3 15.06 -28.21 -27.30
CA ALA A 3 14.79 -27.11 -26.35
C ALA A 3 15.90 -26.94 -25.30
N LYS A 4 16.64 -28.03 -24.99
CA LYS A 4 17.82 -27.98 -24.12
C LYS A 4 18.97 -27.19 -24.75
N ASP A 5 19.19 -27.31 -26.05
CA ASP A 5 20.28 -26.64 -26.77
C ASP A 5 20.06 -25.12 -26.78
N LYS A 6 18.81 -24.69 -27.03
CA LYS A 6 18.42 -23.27 -26.99
C LYS A 6 18.58 -22.64 -25.60
N ILE A 7 18.31 -23.39 -24.53
CA ILE A 7 18.47 -22.92 -23.14
C ILE A 7 19.95 -22.79 -22.78
N MET A 8 20.81 -23.66 -23.31
CA MET A 8 22.25 -23.61 -23.06
C MET A 8 22.89 -22.41 -23.77
N ASP A 9 22.52 -22.15 -25.03
CA ASP A 9 22.96 -20.98 -25.78
C ASP A 9 22.54 -19.66 -25.11
N LEU A 10 21.31 -19.58 -24.59
CA LEU A 10 20.83 -18.42 -23.84
C LEU A 10 21.61 -18.19 -22.53
N ARG A 11 22.04 -19.27 -21.86
CA ARG A 11 22.86 -19.18 -20.64
C ARG A 11 24.28 -18.72 -20.94
N GLU A 12 24.86 -19.17 -22.05
CA GLU A 12 26.21 -18.75 -22.47
C GLU A 12 26.24 -17.31 -23.01
N ALA A 13 25.20 -16.89 -23.75
CA ALA A 13 25.04 -15.49 -24.15
C ALA A 13 24.94 -14.57 -22.93
N LYS A 14 24.14 -14.97 -21.93
CA LYS A 14 23.98 -14.21 -20.68
C LYS A 14 25.26 -14.18 -19.84
N LYS A 15 26.11 -15.22 -19.93
CA LYS A 15 27.42 -15.26 -19.25
C LYS A 15 28.42 -14.28 -19.88
N ARG A 16 28.40 -14.15 -21.21
CA ARG A 16 29.22 -13.18 -21.96
C ARG A 16 28.81 -11.72 -21.68
N ASP A 17 27.52 -11.45 -21.46
CA ASP A 17 27.05 -10.11 -21.05
C ASP A 17 27.46 -9.73 -19.61
N ILE A 18 27.74 -10.71 -18.74
CA ILE A 18 28.18 -10.48 -17.35
C ILE A 18 29.69 -10.23 -17.27
N GLU A 19 30.47 -10.77 -18.20
CA GLU A 19 31.94 -10.61 -18.26
C GLU A 19 32.39 -9.38 -19.07
N ALA A 20 31.47 -8.65 -19.71
CA ALA A 20 31.78 -7.34 -20.25
C ALA A 20 32.24 -6.43 -19.09
N PRO A 21 33.35 -5.68 -19.25
CA PRO A 21 33.83 -4.82 -18.18
C PRO A 21 32.73 -3.82 -17.82
N HIS A 22 32.18 -3.95 -16.60
CA HIS A 22 31.36 -2.94 -15.92
C HIS A 22 32.21 -1.68 -15.66
N ASN A 23 32.68 -1.05 -16.73
CA ASN A 23 33.48 0.16 -16.72
C ASN A 23 32.80 1.26 -17.56
N VAL A 24 31.47 1.20 -17.64
CA VAL A 24 30.66 2.35 -18.04
C VAL A 24 30.56 3.22 -16.80
N LEU A 25 31.53 4.15 -16.68
CA LEU A 25 31.48 5.38 -15.88
C LEU A 25 30.43 5.36 -14.78
N ALA A 26 30.83 5.09 -13.54
CA ALA A 26 30.03 5.42 -12.37
C ALA A 26 29.86 6.95 -12.32
N LYS A 27 29.00 7.49 -13.20
CA LYS A 27 28.54 8.86 -13.17
C LYS A 27 27.95 9.09 -11.79
N SER A 28 28.16 10.29 -11.26
CA SER A 28 27.60 10.63 -9.96
C SER A 28 26.09 10.33 -9.97
N VAL A 29 25.54 9.90 -8.83
CA VAL A 29 24.10 9.60 -8.71
C VAL A 29 23.26 10.78 -9.22
N GLU A 30 23.74 12.01 -9.09
CA GLU A 30 23.08 13.21 -9.61
C GLU A 30 23.07 13.32 -11.15
N GLU A 31 24.11 12.90 -11.84
CA GLU A 31 24.15 12.91 -13.31
C GLU A 31 23.21 11.84 -13.89
N THR A 32 23.19 10.65 -13.29
CA THR A 32 22.26 9.58 -13.69
C THR A 32 20.80 10.01 -13.54
N ARG A 33 20.50 10.81 -12.51
CA ARG A 33 19.16 11.36 -12.26
C ARG A 33 18.67 12.33 -13.34
N LYS A 34 19.58 13.02 -14.04
CA LYS A 34 19.21 13.95 -15.12
C LYS A 34 18.63 13.25 -16.35
N PHE A 35 18.92 11.97 -16.52
CA PHE A 35 18.43 11.18 -17.65
C PHE A 35 17.03 10.60 -17.42
N LEU A 36 16.50 10.69 -16.20
CA LEU A 36 15.20 10.09 -15.89
C LEU A 36 14.08 10.88 -16.57
N PRO A 37 13.07 10.20 -17.16
CA PRO A 37 12.00 10.86 -17.91
C PRO A 37 11.35 12.02 -17.14
N ILE A 38 11.12 11.80 -15.84
CA ILE A 38 10.49 12.77 -14.95
C ILE A 38 11.31 14.04 -14.69
N TYR A 39 12.64 13.98 -14.81
CA TYR A 39 13.50 15.14 -14.59
C TYR A 39 13.22 16.23 -15.63
N HIS A 40 12.95 15.83 -16.88
CA HIS A 40 12.63 16.74 -17.98
C HIS A 40 11.27 17.42 -17.81
N HIS A 41 10.32 16.77 -17.12
CA HIS A 41 8.99 17.33 -16.86
C HIS A 41 8.89 18.09 -15.54
N ARG A 42 9.98 18.20 -14.77
CA ARG A 42 9.97 18.80 -13.43
C ARG A 42 9.38 20.21 -13.40
N ASP A 43 9.81 21.09 -14.29
CA ASP A 43 9.38 22.49 -14.26
C ASP A 43 7.91 22.64 -14.67
N GLN A 44 7.45 21.81 -15.62
CA GLN A 44 6.03 21.70 -15.99
C GLN A 44 5.18 21.26 -14.78
N LEU A 45 5.62 20.25 -14.03
CA LEU A 45 4.93 19.77 -12.83
C LEU A 45 4.90 20.83 -11.72
N LEU A 46 5.99 21.59 -11.55
CA LEU A 46 6.05 22.68 -10.59
C LEU A 46 5.13 23.85 -10.98
N GLY A 47 5.01 24.16 -12.27
CA GLY A 47 4.05 25.15 -12.78
C GLY A 47 2.60 24.71 -12.53
N ALA A 48 2.27 23.49 -12.96
CA ALA A 48 0.92 22.94 -12.78
C ALA A 48 0.50 22.87 -11.31
N MET A 49 1.40 22.53 -10.39
CA MET A 49 1.12 22.53 -8.95
C MET A 49 0.96 23.93 -8.33
N ARG A 50 1.46 25.00 -8.98
CA ARG A 50 1.19 26.37 -8.54
C ARG A 50 -0.21 26.81 -8.93
N GLU A 51 -0.65 26.42 -10.11
CA GLU A 51 -1.94 26.79 -10.70
C GLU A 51 -3.10 25.95 -10.17
N HIS A 52 -2.85 24.67 -9.88
CA HIS A 52 -3.88 23.72 -9.48
C HIS A 52 -3.63 23.17 -8.08
N GLN A 53 -4.70 23.08 -7.29
CA GLN A 53 -4.65 22.50 -5.95
C GLN A 53 -4.46 20.97 -5.98
N VAL A 54 -5.06 20.30 -6.98
CA VAL A 54 -4.93 18.87 -7.22
C VAL A 54 -4.37 18.66 -8.62
N LEU A 55 -3.34 17.82 -8.75
CA LEU A 55 -2.75 17.44 -10.02
C LEU A 55 -2.66 15.91 -10.11
N THR A 56 -3.16 15.35 -11.22
CA THR A 56 -3.04 13.92 -11.51
C THR A 56 -1.90 13.71 -12.50
N ILE A 57 -0.93 12.88 -12.12
CA ILE A 57 0.15 12.43 -13.01
C ILE A 57 -0.13 10.98 -13.38
N VAL A 58 -0.15 10.71 -14.68
CA VAL A 58 -0.11 9.37 -15.24
C VAL A 58 1.32 9.11 -15.65
N ALA A 59 1.96 8.16 -15.00
CA ALA A 59 3.33 7.89 -15.29
C ALA A 59 3.62 6.40 -15.20
N GLU A 60 4.22 5.88 -16.27
CA GLU A 60 4.44 4.46 -16.45
C GLU A 60 5.50 3.94 -15.48
N THR A 61 5.41 2.67 -15.09
CA THR A 61 6.44 2.02 -14.25
C THR A 61 7.81 2.14 -14.91
N GLY A 62 8.81 2.61 -14.16
CA GLY A 62 10.16 2.88 -14.68
C GLY A 62 10.40 4.33 -15.14
N SER A 63 9.44 5.24 -14.90
CA SER A 63 9.65 6.70 -14.98
C SER A 63 10.16 7.33 -13.66
N ASP A 64 10.29 6.51 -12.61
CA ASP A 64 10.83 6.84 -11.28
C ASP A 64 10.06 7.90 -10.46
N ASN A 65 8.73 7.96 -10.60
CA ASN A 65 7.87 8.96 -9.94
C ASN A 65 8.00 8.99 -8.42
N ILE A 66 7.91 7.83 -7.76
CA ILE A 66 7.92 7.73 -6.29
C ILE A 66 9.27 8.21 -5.73
N THR A 67 10.36 7.98 -6.46
CA THR A 67 11.72 8.32 -6.02
C THR A 67 12.09 9.78 -6.30
N HIS A 68 11.59 10.37 -7.40
CA HIS A 68 12.02 11.68 -7.86
C HIS A 68 11.05 12.82 -7.55
N LEU A 69 9.72 12.58 -7.54
CA LEU A 69 8.75 13.63 -7.26
C LEU A 69 8.95 14.26 -5.88
N PRO A 70 9.04 13.50 -4.76
CA PRO A 70 9.17 14.11 -3.45
C PRO A 70 10.43 15.01 -3.35
N ASN A 71 11.54 14.56 -3.96
CA ASN A 71 12.79 15.31 -4.01
C ASN A 71 12.69 16.57 -4.89
N ALA A 72 11.91 16.50 -5.98
CA ALA A 72 11.67 17.63 -6.87
C ALA A 72 10.86 18.74 -6.19
N PHE A 73 9.90 18.39 -5.32
CA PHE A 73 9.08 19.34 -4.55
C PHE A 73 9.75 19.85 -3.27
N ARG A 74 10.75 19.13 -2.72
CA ARG A 74 11.53 19.63 -1.56
C ARG A 74 12.35 20.88 -1.88
N LYS A 75 13.06 20.88 -3.02
CA LYS A 75 14.00 21.96 -3.42
C LYS A 75 13.34 23.36 -3.63
N PRO A 76 12.16 23.50 -4.24
CA PRO A 76 11.57 24.80 -4.56
C PRO A 76 10.89 25.54 -3.38
N GLY A 77 11.00 25.03 -2.16
CA GLY A 77 10.56 25.79 -0.97
C GLY A 77 9.24 25.36 -0.33
N TYR A 78 8.61 24.29 -0.81
CA TYR A 78 7.41 23.70 -0.18
C TYR A 78 7.65 23.18 1.26
N THR A 79 8.88 23.24 1.75
CA THR A 79 9.26 22.87 3.13
C THR A 79 9.89 24.00 3.94
N LYS A 80 9.87 25.25 3.46
CA LYS A 80 10.55 26.38 4.13
C LYS A 80 9.77 26.93 5.32
N ASP A 81 8.44 26.89 5.28
CA ASP A 81 7.55 27.48 6.31
C ASP A 81 7.11 26.46 7.38
N GLY A 82 7.92 25.43 7.63
CA GLY A 82 7.54 24.30 8.50
C GLY A 82 6.58 23.28 7.86
N SER A 83 6.11 23.56 6.64
CA SER A 83 5.34 22.63 5.81
C SER A 83 6.13 21.35 5.47
N LYS A 84 5.43 20.22 5.36
CA LYS A 84 6.03 18.91 5.06
C LYS A 84 5.43 18.33 3.79
N VAL A 85 6.28 17.68 2.99
CA VAL A 85 5.83 16.87 1.84
C VAL A 85 5.72 15.42 2.31
N GLY A 86 4.49 14.90 2.34
CA GLY A 86 4.21 13.50 2.65
C GLY A 86 4.07 12.69 1.37
N CYS A 87 4.82 11.60 1.23
CA CYS A 87 4.63 10.62 0.16
C CYS A 87 3.98 9.37 0.76
N THR A 88 2.75 9.06 0.35
CA THR A 88 2.02 7.89 0.83
C THR A 88 1.94 6.82 -0.26
N GLN A 89 2.29 5.58 0.07
CA GLN A 89 1.94 4.41 -0.75
C GLN A 89 0.56 3.89 -0.30
N PRO A 90 -0.25 3.30 -1.20
CA PRO A 90 -1.70 3.38 -1.13
C PRO A 90 -2.27 2.85 0.19
N ARG A 91 -3.01 3.72 0.89
CA ARG A 91 -4.03 3.39 1.90
C ARG A 91 -4.81 4.68 2.22
N ARG A 92 -5.86 4.91 1.44
CA ARG A 92 -6.90 5.96 1.58
C ARG A 92 -6.41 7.40 1.32
N ILE A 93 -7.01 8.07 0.33
CA ILE A 93 -6.70 9.45 -0.02
C ILE A 93 -7.70 10.37 0.69
N ALA A 94 -7.21 11.45 1.29
CA ALA A 94 -8.02 12.40 2.03
C ALA A 94 -8.58 13.50 1.11
N VAL A 95 -9.52 13.13 0.24
CA VAL A 95 -10.19 14.05 -0.69
C VAL A 95 -10.87 15.19 0.07
N ASP A 96 -11.49 14.86 1.20
CA ASP A 96 -12.18 15.84 2.02
C ASP A 96 -11.23 16.91 2.57
N ILE A 97 -9.98 16.55 2.91
CA ILE A 97 -9.02 17.52 3.44
C ILE A 97 -8.67 18.59 2.41
N ALA A 98 -8.58 18.23 1.12
CA ALA A 98 -8.31 19.18 0.04
C ALA A 98 -9.40 20.25 -0.03
N ARG A 99 -10.67 19.85 0.10
CA ARG A 99 -11.83 20.76 0.03
C ARG A 99 -11.88 21.75 1.19
N PHE A 100 -11.42 21.36 2.38
CA PHE A 100 -11.43 22.23 3.56
C PHE A 100 -10.16 23.06 3.75
N ARG A 101 -9.08 22.79 2.98
CA ARG A 101 -7.80 23.50 3.12
C ARG A 101 -7.23 23.90 1.76
N SER A 102 -7.44 25.15 1.37
CA SER A 102 -6.92 25.75 0.13
C SER A 102 -5.39 25.71 0.02
N GLU A 103 -4.68 25.82 1.15
CA GLU A 103 -3.22 25.74 1.21
C GLU A 103 -2.68 24.31 0.97
N PHE A 104 -3.53 23.29 1.11
CA PHE A 104 -3.14 21.89 0.95
C PHE A 104 -3.19 21.50 -0.52
N ARG A 105 -2.04 21.07 -1.07
CA ARG A 105 -1.91 20.60 -2.45
C ARG A 105 -1.72 19.10 -2.52
N ILE A 106 -2.34 18.46 -3.51
CA ILE A 106 -2.31 17.00 -3.71
C ILE A 106 -1.73 16.69 -5.08
N LEU A 107 -0.74 15.79 -5.09
CA LEU A 107 -0.20 15.20 -6.31
C LEU A 107 -0.52 13.71 -6.33
N ILE A 108 -1.29 13.28 -7.32
CA ILE A 108 -1.71 11.89 -7.47
C ILE A 108 -0.84 11.26 -8.55
N SER A 109 0.11 10.41 -8.15
CA SER A 109 0.90 9.61 -9.10
C SER A 109 0.17 8.28 -9.35
N ASN A 110 -0.51 8.16 -10.48
CA ASN A 110 -1.16 6.92 -10.89
C ASN A 110 -0.31 6.16 -11.94
N ALA A 111 -0.29 4.83 -11.81
CA ALA A 111 0.35 3.93 -12.78
C ALA A 111 -0.64 3.35 -13.80
N THR A 112 -1.95 3.55 -13.62
CA THR A 112 -3.00 3.03 -14.51
C THR A 112 -3.50 4.08 -15.50
N VAL A 113 -4.07 3.60 -16.61
CA VAL A 113 -4.50 4.40 -17.77
C VAL A 113 -5.81 5.17 -17.50
N ASP A 114 -6.65 4.72 -16.56
CA ASP A 114 -7.92 5.37 -16.21
C ASP A 114 -7.73 6.58 -15.29
N ALA A 115 -6.89 7.51 -15.74
CA ALA A 115 -6.62 8.76 -15.06
C ALA A 115 -7.83 9.70 -15.04
N ASN A 116 -8.75 9.54 -15.99
CA ASN A 116 -9.95 10.33 -16.10
C ASN A 116 -10.91 10.09 -14.94
N GLU A 117 -11.08 8.83 -14.49
CA GLU A 117 -11.92 8.54 -13.31
C GLU A 117 -11.37 9.19 -12.04
N VAL A 118 -10.03 9.21 -11.90
CA VAL A 118 -9.36 9.89 -10.80
C VAL A 118 -9.55 11.40 -10.93
N ALA A 119 -9.35 11.97 -12.11
CA ALA A 119 -9.56 13.38 -12.35
C ALA A 119 -10.99 13.82 -12.02
N ASP A 120 -12.00 13.08 -12.49
CA ASP A 120 -13.42 13.34 -12.24
C ASP A 120 -13.75 13.26 -10.74
N TYR A 121 -13.14 12.30 -10.02
CA TYR A 121 -13.29 12.19 -8.58
C TYR A 121 -12.70 13.39 -7.80
N PHE A 122 -11.66 14.03 -8.35
CA PHE A 122 -11.04 15.25 -7.81
C PHE A 122 -11.50 16.52 -8.53
N ASP A 123 -12.81 16.61 -8.79
CA ASP A 123 -13.47 17.81 -9.33
C ASP A 123 -12.88 18.28 -10.68
N GLY A 124 -12.50 17.32 -11.54
CA GLY A 124 -11.94 17.58 -12.87
C GLY A 124 -10.46 17.95 -12.87
N ALA A 125 -9.67 17.41 -11.93
CA ALA A 125 -8.26 17.73 -11.78
C ALA A 125 -7.46 17.51 -13.09
N PRO A 126 -6.54 18.41 -13.46
CA PRO A 126 -5.74 18.27 -14.68
C PRO A 126 -4.87 17.01 -14.64
N VAL A 127 -4.72 16.40 -15.82
CA VAL A 127 -3.96 15.16 -16.01
C VAL A 127 -2.70 15.43 -16.84
N VAL A 128 -1.54 15.06 -16.30
CA VAL A 128 -0.25 15.14 -16.99
C VAL A 128 0.27 13.73 -17.28
N TYR A 129 0.56 13.44 -18.54
CA TYR A 129 1.11 12.15 -18.97
C TYR A 129 2.63 12.21 -19.07
N ILE A 130 3.31 11.27 -18.40
CA ILE A 130 4.76 11.11 -18.46
C ILE A 130 5.07 9.74 -19.06
N PRO A 131 5.64 9.68 -20.28
CA PRO A 131 6.00 8.42 -20.91
C PRO A 131 7.12 7.72 -20.12
N GLY A 132 7.02 6.41 -20.01
CA GLY A 132 8.07 5.58 -19.42
C GLY A 132 9.01 5.00 -20.47
N ARG A 133 9.99 4.23 -19.98
CA ARG A 133 10.87 3.44 -20.82
C ARG A 133 10.30 2.03 -20.93
N ARG A 134 9.44 1.80 -21.93
CA ARG A 134 8.95 0.44 -22.24
C ARG A 134 9.92 -0.24 -23.18
N TYR A 135 10.37 -1.43 -22.78
CA TYR A 135 11.01 -2.36 -23.69
C TYR A 135 9.94 -3.29 -24.26
N SER A 136 10.06 -3.64 -25.54
CA SER A 136 9.18 -4.64 -26.14
C SER A 136 9.36 -5.97 -25.42
N MET A 137 8.26 -6.57 -24.98
CA MET A 137 8.26 -7.88 -24.33
C MET A 137 7.39 -8.83 -25.15
N ASP A 138 7.89 -10.04 -25.36
CA ASP A 138 7.14 -11.10 -26.02
C ASP A 138 6.13 -11.72 -25.04
N LEU A 139 4.86 -11.70 -25.43
CA LEU A 139 3.77 -12.20 -24.61
C LEU A 139 3.49 -13.66 -24.95
N HIS A 140 3.76 -14.56 -24.01
CA HIS A 140 3.44 -15.98 -24.13
C HIS A 140 2.22 -16.32 -23.28
N TYR A 141 1.13 -16.72 -23.94
CA TYR A 141 -0.09 -17.17 -23.27
C TYR A 141 -0.01 -18.67 -22.96
N ILE A 142 -0.45 -19.05 -21.76
CA ILE A 142 -0.79 -20.45 -21.46
C ILE A 142 -2.23 -20.74 -21.91
N PRO A 143 -2.50 -21.93 -22.48
CA PRO A 143 -3.80 -22.24 -23.06
C PRO A 143 -4.93 -22.42 -22.04
N GLN A 144 -4.64 -22.54 -20.73
CA GLN A 144 -5.64 -22.76 -19.69
C GLN A 144 -5.39 -21.86 -18.46
N PRO A 145 -6.42 -21.18 -17.92
CA PRO A 145 -6.29 -20.35 -16.74
C PRO A 145 -6.25 -21.18 -15.45
N THR A 146 -5.27 -20.94 -14.58
CA THR A 146 -5.21 -21.53 -13.23
C THR A 146 -5.99 -20.65 -12.25
N ILE A 147 -6.94 -21.25 -11.53
CA ILE A 147 -7.83 -20.55 -10.59
C ILE A 147 -7.10 -20.22 -9.29
N CYS A 148 -6.90 -18.93 -8.97
CA CYS A 148 -6.73 -18.48 -7.58
C CYS A 148 -7.00 -16.98 -7.45
N MET A 149 -8.05 -16.59 -6.73
CA MET A 149 -8.12 -15.37 -5.92
C MET A 149 -9.23 -15.51 -4.86
N ARG A 150 -8.87 -15.29 -3.59
CA ARG A 150 -9.83 -14.98 -2.50
C ARG A 150 -9.67 -13.50 -2.18
N GLN A 151 -10.75 -12.75 -2.24
CA GLN A 151 -10.79 -11.35 -1.86
C GLN A 151 -11.90 -11.17 -0.83
N LEU A 152 -11.51 -10.93 0.42
CA LEU A 152 -12.41 -10.51 1.49
C LEU A 152 -12.42 -8.98 1.50
N ARG A 153 -13.60 -8.38 1.35
CA ARG A 153 -13.83 -6.94 1.44
C ARG A 153 -14.85 -6.73 2.55
N LEU A 154 -14.45 -6.10 3.64
CA LEU A 154 -15.38 -5.68 4.71
C LEU A 154 -16.24 -4.53 4.21
N SER A 155 -17.53 -4.57 4.54
CA SER A 155 -18.55 -3.61 4.12
C SER A 155 -18.80 -2.55 5.19
N ALA A 156 -19.38 -1.41 4.81
CA ALA A 156 -19.77 -0.36 5.76
C ALA A 156 -20.81 -0.83 6.79
N ASN A 157 -21.58 -1.87 6.47
CA ASN A 157 -22.57 -2.46 7.40
C ASN A 157 -21.91 -3.18 8.58
N ASP A 158 -20.70 -3.71 8.39
CA ASP A 158 -19.96 -4.39 9.45
C ASP A 158 -19.57 -3.41 10.57
N LEU A 159 -19.25 -2.16 10.23
CA LEU A 159 -18.93 -1.09 11.20
C LEU A 159 -20.13 -0.69 12.08
N ILE A 160 -21.35 -0.78 11.54
CA ILE A 160 -22.58 -0.51 12.30
C ILE A 160 -22.83 -1.66 13.30
N GLY A 161 -22.62 -2.90 12.88
CA GLY A 161 -22.73 -4.09 13.75
C GLY A 161 -21.76 -4.06 14.94
N PHE A 162 -20.58 -3.45 14.78
CA PHE A 162 -19.64 -3.27 15.88
C PHE A 162 -19.98 -2.10 16.82
N GLY A 163 -20.96 -1.25 16.51
CA GLY A 163 -21.31 -0.06 17.29
C GLY A 163 -20.34 1.11 17.12
N ALA A 164 -19.46 1.03 16.11
CA ALA A 164 -18.49 2.08 15.80
C ALA A 164 -19.18 3.30 15.15
N SER A 165 -20.28 3.09 14.44
CA SER A 165 -21.05 4.15 13.78
C SER A 165 -22.55 3.93 13.94
N VAL A 166 -23.31 5.00 14.06
CA VAL A 166 -24.78 5.00 14.07
C VAL A 166 -25.26 5.66 12.78
N CYS A 167 -26.02 4.93 11.97
CA CYS A 167 -26.75 5.54 10.86
C CYS A 167 -28.08 6.07 11.38
N THR A 168 -28.27 7.39 11.29
CA THR A 168 -29.62 7.97 11.39
C THR A 168 -30.26 7.86 10.02
N ARG A 169 -31.29 7.02 9.88
CA ARG A 169 -32.07 6.92 8.63
C ARG A 169 -32.88 8.21 8.47
N GLY A 170 -32.43 9.09 7.59
CA GLY A 170 -33.13 10.31 7.17
C GLY A 170 -33.41 10.31 5.66
N PRO A 171 -34.33 11.17 5.17
CA PRO A 171 -34.73 11.22 3.76
C PRO A 171 -33.63 11.73 2.80
N GLU A 172 -32.56 12.36 3.31
CA GLU A 172 -31.36 12.71 2.54
C GLU A 172 -30.17 11.92 3.08
N ARG A 173 -29.59 11.02 2.25
CA ARG A 173 -28.34 10.23 2.43
C ARG A 173 -28.03 9.78 3.87
N ASP A 174 -27.94 8.46 4.10
CA ASP A 174 -27.52 7.86 5.37
C ASP A 174 -26.24 8.55 5.94
N LYS A 175 -26.41 9.46 6.90
CA LYS A 175 -25.31 10.09 7.62
C LYS A 175 -24.91 9.15 8.75
N ALA A 176 -23.79 8.48 8.55
CA ALA A 176 -23.17 7.61 9.54
C ALA A 176 -22.35 8.47 10.49
N GLU A 177 -22.81 8.69 11.72
CA GLU A 177 -22.09 9.43 12.74
C GLU A 177 -21.31 8.49 13.67
N LEU A 178 -20.03 8.79 13.92
CA LEU A 178 -19.20 8.01 14.84
C LEU A 178 -19.66 8.23 16.29
N THR A 179 -19.87 7.13 17.01
CA THR A 179 -20.15 7.17 18.45
C THR A 179 -18.92 7.65 19.23
N LYS A 180 -19.09 8.00 20.53
CA LYS A 180 -17.94 8.31 21.40
C LYS A 180 -16.98 7.12 21.50
N GLN A 181 -17.52 5.90 21.48
CA GLN A 181 -16.75 4.66 21.41
C GLN A 181 -16.07 4.50 20.05
N GLY A 182 -16.79 4.72 18.94
CA GLY A 182 -16.24 4.64 17.59
C GLY A 182 -15.07 5.60 17.33
N ARG A 183 -15.11 6.80 17.91
CA ARG A 183 -13.99 7.75 17.88
C ARG A 183 -12.75 7.20 18.60
N ARG A 184 -12.91 6.65 19.82
CA ARG A 184 -11.81 5.99 20.54
C ARG A 184 -11.29 4.75 19.81
N MET A 185 -12.17 3.96 19.20
CA MET A 185 -11.78 2.79 18.40
C MET A 185 -10.95 3.16 17.17
N ALA A 186 -11.20 4.32 16.56
CA ALA A 186 -10.48 4.82 15.39
C ALA A 186 -9.05 5.31 15.72
N GLU A 187 -8.72 5.51 17.00
CA GLU A 187 -7.36 5.84 17.44
C GLU A 187 -6.43 4.63 17.39
N PHE A 188 -6.98 3.41 17.49
CA PHE A 188 -6.20 2.19 17.42
C PHE A 188 -5.95 1.76 15.96
N PRO A 189 -4.71 1.37 15.60
CA PRO A 189 -4.37 0.84 14.29
C PRO A 189 -4.78 -0.64 14.15
N LEU A 190 -5.96 -1.00 14.66
CA LEU A 190 -6.48 -2.36 14.71
C LEU A 190 -7.80 -2.46 13.94
N ASP A 191 -8.19 -3.68 13.57
CA ASP A 191 -9.52 -3.92 13.03
C ASP A 191 -10.60 -3.54 14.06
N PRO A 192 -11.78 -3.05 13.63
CA PRO A 192 -12.84 -2.59 14.54
C PRO A 192 -13.23 -3.62 15.61
N MET A 193 -13.20 -4.92 15.27
CA MET A 193 -13.49 -6.00 16.22
C MET A 193 -12.44 -6.07 17.35
N LEU A 194 -11.16 -5.96 17.01
CA LEU A 194 -10.05 -5.98 17.97
C LEU A 194 -10.01 -4.67 18.78
N SER A 195 -10.22 -3.52 18.14
CA SER A 195 -10.33 -2.23 18.84
C SER A 195 -11.44 -2.24 19.89
N LYS A 196 -12.57 -2.91 19.60
CA LYS A 196 -13.66 -3.08 20.57
C LYS A 196 -13.29 -4.03 21.70
N ALA A 197 -12.56 -5.11 21.41
CA ALA A 197 -12.08 -6.05 22.43
C ALA A 197 -11.12 -5.37 23.41
N VAL A 198 -10.17 -4.57 22.93
CA VAL A 198 -9.29 -3.75 23.78
C VAL A 198 -10.08 -2.75 24.62
N PHE A 199 -11.10 -2.12 24.03
CA PHE A 199 -11.95 -1.21 24.80
C PHE A 199 -12.75 -1.92 25.89
N ALA A 200 -13.27 -3.12 25.61
CA ALA A 200 -13.98 -3.92 26.60
C ALA A 200 -13.05 -4.47 27.70
N SER A 201 -11.79 -4.72 27.38
CA SER A 201 -10.80 -5.20 28.35
C SER A 201 -10.53 -4.19 29.46
N GLU A 202 -10.53 -2.89 29.13
CA GLU A 202 -10.47 -1.79 30.11
C GLU A 202 -11.65 -1.86 31.10
N GLN A 203 -12.86 -2.19 30.62
CA GLN A 203 -14.05 -2.29 31.47
C GLN A 203 -14.06 -3.52 32.37
N HIS A 204 -13.42 -4.60 31.92
CA HIS A 204 -13.39 -5.89 32.63
C HIS A 204 -12.08 -6.14 33.40
N GLY A 205 -11.07 -5.27 33.26
CA GLY A 205 -9.78 -5.36 33.94
C GLY A 205 -8.90 -6.53 33.47
N THR A 206 -9.02 -6.95 32.20
CA THR A 206 -8.27 -8.10 31.65
C THR A 206 -7.19 -7.63 30.68
N ASP A 207 -6.00 -7.37 31.19
CA ASP A 207 -4.84 -6.90 30.41
C ASP A 207 -4.37 -7.94 29.36
N GLU A 208 -4.70 -9.21 29.56
CA GLU A 208 -4.31 -10.33 28.69
C GLU A 208 -4.90 -10.20 27.27
N LEU A 209 -6.03 -9.50 27.13
CA LEU A 209 -6.68 -9.25 25.84
C LEU A 209 -5.85 -8.32 24.93
N LEU A 210 -4.94 -7.52 25.49
CA LEU A 210 -4.05 -6.67 24.69
C LEU A 210 -3.09 -7.51 23.84
N PHE A 211 -2.62 -8.64 24.37
CA PHE A 211 -1.70 -9.55 23.66
C PHE A 211 -2.38 -10.24 22.47
N LEU A 212 -3.65 -10.62 22.63
CA LEU A 212 -4.46 -11.23 21.57
C LEU A 212 -4.71 -10.27 20.39
N CYS A 213 -4.62 -8.96 20.63
CA CYS A 213 -4.88 -7.95 19.63
C CYS A 213 -3.64 -7.55 18.80
N PHE A 214 -2.48 -8.16 19.00
CA PHE A 214 -1.29 -7.87 18.18
C PHE A 214 -1.50 -8.33 16.71
N PRO A 215 -1.53 -7.42 15.74
CA PRO A 215 -2.07 -7.68 14.39
C PRO A 215 -1.10 -8.44 13.46
N ASN A 216 -0.11 -9.17 13.96
CA ASN A 216 0.90 -9.85 13.13
C ASN A 216 1.24 -11.27 13.60
N LEU A 217 0.29 -11.99 14.18
CA LEU A 217 0.47 -13.39 14.58
C LEU A 217 0.25 -14.37 13.42
N ASP A 218 0.52 -13.94 12.18
CA ASP A 218 -0.11 -14.53 11.00
C ASP A 218 0.17 -16.03 10.85
N ARG A 219 1.27 -16.57 11.41
CA ARG A 219 1.45 -18.01 11.65
C ARG A 219 2.43 -18.28 12.80
N ILE A 220 2.00 -18.10 14.06
CA ILE A 220 2.87 -18.49 15.17
C ILE A 220 3.20 -19.99 15.13
N PHE A 221 2.20 -20.83 14.85
CA PHE A 221 2.41 -22.27 14.67
C PHE A 221 2.79 -22.58 13.23
N TYR A 222 4.09 -22.76 12.98
CA TYR A 222 4.60 -23.21 11.69
C TYR A 222 4.45 -24.73 11.54
N ARG A 223 3.72 -25.16 10.51
CA ARG A 223 3.44 -26.58 10.22
C ARG A 223 3.98 -26.99 8.84
N PRO A 224 5.27 -27.32 8.71
CA PRO A 224 5.85 -27.78 7.44
C PRO A 224 5.29 -29.15 7.05
N LYS A 225 5.11 -29.39 5.74
CA LYS A 225 4.49 -30.63 5.23
C LYS A 225 5.26 -31.89 5.64
N ASP A 226 6.58 -31.80 5.73
CA ASP A 226 7.46 -32.95 6.00
C ASP A 226 7.61 -33.26 7.50
N LYS A 227 7.26 -32.32 8.39
CA LYS A 227 7.44 -32.47 9.85
C LYS A 227 6.15 -32.20 10.63
N LYS A 228 5.00 -32.56 10.07
CA LYS A 228 3.67 -32.35 10.69
C LYS A 228 3.59 -32.92 12.11
N LEU A 229 4.04 -34.17 12.30
CA LEU A 229 3.90 -34.86 13.58
C LEU A 229 4.65 -34.15 14.72
N ARG A 230 5.87 -33.69 14.43
CA ARG A 230 6.68 -32.92 15.39
C ARG A 230 6.11 -31.53 15.67
N ALA A 231 5.55 -30.88 14.64
CA ALA A 231 4.88 -29.58 14.81
C ALA A 231 3.60 -29.71 15.65
N ASP A 232 2.82 -30.76 15.43
CA ASP A 232 1.59 -31.02 16.17
C ASP A 232 1.89 -31.38 17.65
N GLN A 233 2.95 -32.17 17.91
CA GLN A 233 3.45 -32.42 19.27
C GLN A 233 3.92 -31.15 19.98
N ALA A 234 4.67 -30.28 19.30
CA ALA A 234 5.10 -29.01 19.90
C ALA A 234 3.91 -28.10 20.23
N ARG A 235 2.87 -28.10 19.38
CA ARG A 235 1.63 -27.35 19.64
C ARG A 235 0.89 -27.87 20.87
N GLN A 236 0.84 -29.19 21.07
CA GLN A 236 0.10 -29.81 22.20
C GLN A 236 0.53 -29.28 23.57
N ASN A 237 1.81 -28.91 23.74
CA ASN A 237 2.33 -28.37 24.99
C ASN A 237 1.66 -27.04 25.41
N PHE A 238 1.11 -26.29 24.46
CA PHE A 238 0.52 -24.97 24.71
C PHE A 238 -1.01 -25.00 24.67
N VAL A 239 -1.63 -26.10 24.23
CA VAL A 239 -3.09 -26.20 24.05
C VAL A 239 -3.80 -26.06 25.40
N HIS A 240 -4.72 -25.10 25.46
CA HIS A 240 -5.58 -24.89 26.62
C HIS A 240 -7.03 -25.33 26.32
N PRO A 241 -7.72 -26.03 27.25
CA PRO A 241 -9.10 -26.47 27.04
C PRO A 241 -10.10 -25.31 26.89
N GLY A 242 -9.76 -24.11 27.40
CA GLY A 242 -10.56 -22.89 27.24
C GLY A 242 -10.59 -22.32 25.82
N GLY A 243 -9.78 -22.85 24.89
CA GLY A 243 -9.81 -22.49 23.47
C GLY A 243 -8.50 -21.95 22.91
N ASP A 244 -8.52 -21.60 21.61
CA ASP A 244 -7.33 -21.16 20.88
C ASP A 244 -6.76 -19.82 21.41
N HIS A 245 -7.60 -18.90 21.88
CA HIS A 245 -7.11 -17.64 22.46
C HIS A 245 -6.29 -17.85 23.74
N PHE A 246 -6.70 -18.78 24.61
CA PHE A 246 -5.91 -19.16 25.78
C PHE A 246 -4.65 -19.93 25.40
N THR A 247 -4.71 -20.73 24.34
CA THR A 247 -3.53 -21.39 23.76
C THR A 247 -2.48 -20.38 23.27
N LEU A 248 -2.93 -19.23 22.74
CA LEU A 248 -2.05 -18.13 22.36
C LEU A 248 -1.47 -17.39 23.59
N LEU A 249 -2.25 -17.25 24.66
CA LEU A 249 -1.78 -16.66 25.92
C LEU A 249 -0.68 -17.53 26.57
N ASN A 250 -0.91 -18.85 26.66
CA ASN A 250 0.05 -19.82 27.19
C ASN A 250 1.39 -19.85 26.42
N LEU A 251 1.39 -19.41 25.17
CA LEU A 251 2.61 -19.34 24.37
C LEU A 251 3.43 -18.08 24.69
N TRP A 252 2.76 -17.04 25.18
CA TRP A 252 3.38 -15.76 25.50
C TRP A 252 3.93 -15.71 26.93
N GLU A 253 3.32 -16.44 27.87
CA GLU A 253 3.82 -16.68 29.23
C GLU A 253 5.07 -17.58 29.26
#